data_AF-A0A0E9MZA5-F1
#
_entry.id   AF-A0A0E9MZA5-F1
#
_cell.length_a   1.000
_cell.length_b   1.000
_cell.length_c   1.000
_cell.angle_alpha   90.00
_cell.angle_beta   90.00
_cell.angle_gamma   90.00
#
_symmetry.space_group_name_H-M   'P 1'
#
loop_
_entity.id
_entity.type
_entity.pdbx_description
1 polymer ?
#
loop_
_entity_poly.entity_id
_entity_poly.type
_entity_poly.pdbx_seq_one_letter_code
_entity_poly.pdbx_strand_id
1 'polypeptide(L)'
;MEKVLFNIPHVKLVRLDSGRYCLVVEDTLVNDLVEDFLWDDYVYQATTVSVPGKSMPAVYSNYFDDTLPVEALIEMLQQLDPAEVEQAFKIHNG
;
A
#
# COMPACT_ATOMS: atom_id res chain seq x y z
N MET A 1 -16.55 -9.82 -2.29
CA MET A 1 -16.36 -8.52 -2.94
C MET A 1 -15.44 -7.67 -2.08
N GLU A 2 -14.26 -7.34 -2.59
CA GLU A 2 -13.33 -6.43 -1.91
C GLU A 2 -13.95 -5.03 -1.75
N LYS A 3 -13.80 -4.42 -0.58
CA LYS A 3 -14.24 -3.04 -0.32
C LYS A 3 -13.02 -2.13 -0.27
N VAL A 4 -12.94 -1.14 -1.16
CA VAL A 4 -11.93 -0.09 -1.11
C VAL A 4 -12.21 0.81 0.09
N LEU A 5 -11.19 1.01 0.93
CA LEU A 5 -11.25 1.83 2.15
C LEU A 5 -10.49 3.15 1.98
N PHE A 6 -9.39 3.12 1.23
CA PHE A 6 -8.55 4.28 0.94
C PHE A 6 -7.90 4.11 -0.44
N ASN A 7 -7.70 5.22 -1.17
CA ASN A 7 -7.13 5.20 -2.50
C ASN A 7 -6.52 6.56 -2.88
N ILE A 8 -5.22 6.55 -3.15
CA ILE A 8 -4.45 7.63 -3.80
C ILE A 8 -3.68 7.01 -4.98
N PRO A 9 -2.96 7.77 -5.83
CA PRO A 9 -2.13 7.18 -6.88
C PRO A 9 -1.19 6.11 -6.30
N HIS A 10 -1.10 4.96 -6.97
CA HIS A 10 -0.19 3.83 -6.62
C HIS A 10 -0.37 3.18 -5.24
N VAL A 11 -1.28 3.66 -4.38
CA VAL A 11 -1.50 3.14 -3.03
C VAL A 11 -2.99 2.98 -2.76
N LYS A 12 -3.40 1.76 -2.40
CA LYS A 12 -4.81 1.42 -2.18
C LYS A 12 -4.96 0.47 -0.99
N LEU A 13 -5.82 0.83 -0.03
CA LEU A 13 -6.21 -0.05 1.06
C LEU A 13 -7.56 -0.70 0.76
N VAL A 14 -7.63 -2.02 0.87
CA VAL A 14 -8.87 -2.79 0.68
C VAL A 14 -9.16 -3.70 1.88
N ARG A 15 -10.44 -3.92 2.15
CA ARG A 15 -10.92 -5.00 3.00
C ARG A 15 -11.25 -6.22 2.14
N LEU A 16 -10.64 -7.35 2.47
CA LEU A 16 -10.83 -8.63 1.81
C LEU A 16 -12.07 -9.35 2.35
N ASP A 17 -12.59 -10.32 1.59
CA ASP A 17 -13.73 -11.15 1.99
C ASP A 17 -13.46 -11.99 3.24
N SER A 18 -12.19 -12.27 3.52
CA SER A 18 -11.74 -12.93 4.75
C SER A 18 -11.84 -12.06 6.00
N GLY A 19 -12.17 -10.77 5.86
CA GLY A 19 -12.17 -9.79 6.94
C GLY A 19 -10.83 -9.07 7.13
N ARG A 20 -9.74 -9.62 6.59
CA ARG A 20 -8.38 -9.05 6.62
C ARG A 20 -8.27 -7.79 5.76
N TYR A 21 -7.22 -7.01 5.98
CA TYR A 21 -6.90 -5.84 5.18
C TYR A 21 -5.68 -6.08 4.30
N CYS A 22 -5.67 -5.42 3.15
CA CYS A 22 -4.54 -5.45 2.23
C CYS A 22 -4.25 -4.04 1.72
N LEU A 23 -3.01 -3.58 1.94
CA LEU A 23 -2.46 -2.39 1.34
C LEU A 23 -1.71 -2.79 0.06
N VAL A 24 -2.30 -2.42 -1.06
CA VAL A 24 -1.74 -2.65 -2.39
C VAL A 24 -0.93 -1.44 -2.77
N VAL A 25 0.36 -1.66 -3.04
CA VAL A 25 1.30 -0.61 -3.45
C VAL A 25 1.92 -0.98 -4.78
N GLU A 26 1.90 -0.05 -5.72
CA GLU A 26 2.50 -0.20 -7.04
C GLU A 26 3.88 0.46 -7.04
N ASP A 27 4.88 -0.27 -7.52
CA ASP A 27 6.30 0.07 -7.52
C ASP A 27 7.05 -0.15 -6.20
N THR A 28 8.32 -0.54 -6.31
CA THR A 28 9.22 -0.79 -5.17
C THR A 28 9.52 0.48 -4.39
N LEU A 29 9.82 1.60 -5.06
CA LEU A 29 10.20 2.84 -4.37
C LEU A 29 9.00 3.44 -3.63
N VAL A 30 7.80 3.29 -4.19
CA VAL A 30 6.56 3.70 -3.50
C VAL A 30 6.32 2.79 -2.29
N ASN A 31 6.56 1.47 -2.41
CA ASN A 31 6.44 0.56 -1.28
C ASN A 31 7.41 0.93 -0.15
N ASP A 32 8.67 1.23 -0.46
CA ASP A 32 9.67 1.66 0.52
C ASP A 32 9.24 2.96 1.23
N LEU A 33 8.74 3.95 0.48
CA LEU A 33 8.20 5.20 1.04
C LEU A 33 7.03 4.95 2.00
N VAL A 34 6.10 4.08 1.60
CA VAL A 34 4.94 3.73 2.43
C VAL A 34 5.36 2.91 3.65
N GLU A 35 6.33 2.02 3.51
CA GLU A 35 6.91 1.27 4.63
C GLU A 35 7.57 2.21 5.65
N ASP A 36 8.44 3.10 5.20
CA ASP A 36 9.11 4.09 6.07
C ASP A 36 8.08 4.98 6.79
N PHE A 37 6.98 5.34 6.11
CA PHE A 37 5.90 6.13 6.67
C PHE A 37 5.09 5.39 7.76
N LEU A 38 4.97 4.06 7.65
CA LEU A 38 4.17 3.23 8.57
C LEU A 38 5.01 2.48 9.62
N TRP A 39 6.34 2.49 9.48
CA TRP A 39 7.29 1.59 10.15
C TRP A 39 7.16 1.54 11.67
N ASP A 40 6.88 2.67 12.31
CA ASP A 40 6.84 2.77 13.78
C ASP A 40 5.54 2.21 14.39
N ASP A 41 4.44 2.22 13.63
CA ASP A 41 3.09 1.96 14.17
C ASP A 41 2.45 0.67 13.64
N TYR A 42 2.96 0.12 12.51
CA TYR A 42 2.32 -1.00 11.84
C TYR A 42 3.32 -2.06 11.38
N VAL A 43 2.95 -3.33 11.58
CA VAL A 43 3.72 -4.49 11.12
C VAL A 43 2.87 -5.32 10.17
N TYR A 44 3.37 -5.57 8.97
CA TYR A 44 2.72 -6.46 8.02
C TYR A 44 2.82 -7.91 8.50
N GLN A 45 1.71 -8.64 8.44
CA GLN A 45 1.72 -10.08 8.72
C GLN A 45 2.35 -10.88 7.58
N ALA A 46 2.18 -10.40 6.35
CA ALA A 46 2.75 -10.99 5.16
C ALA A 46 2.82 -9.93 4.07
N THR A 47 3.78 -10.11 3.15
CA THR A 47 3.89 -9.33 1.93
C THR A 47 4.02 -10.29 0.75
N THR A 48 3.20 -10.09 -0.28
CA THR A 48 3.35 -10.79 -1.56
C THR A 48 3.69 -9.80 -2.66
N VAL A 49 4.63 -10.17 -3.52
CA VAL A 49 5.08 -9.32 -4.64
C VAL A 49 4.72 -9.99 -5.95
N SER A 50 4.02 -9.27 -6.82
CA SER A 50 3.67 -9.70 -8.17
C SER A 50 4.43 -8.85 -9.20
N VAL A 51 5.14 -9.49 -10.13
CA VAL A 51 5.85 -8.82 -11.22
C VAL A 51 5.22 -9.28 -12.55
N PRO A 52 4.22 -8.54 -13.07
CA PRO A 52 3.42 -8.99 -14.20
C PRO A 52 4.17 -8.99 -15.55
N GLY A 53 5.39 -8.43 -15.60
CA GLY A 53 6.28 -8.50 -16.75
C GLY A 53 7.51 -7.62 -16.58
N LYS A 54 8.50 -7.73 -17.49
CA LYS A 54 9.75 -6.96 -17.43
C LYS A 54 9.59 -5.43 -17.55
N SER A 55 8.43 -4.95 -17.98
CA SER A 55 8.17 -3.53 -18.27
C SER A 55 6.99 -2.99 -17.48
N MET A 56 6.52 -3.73 -16.48
CA MET A 56 5.43 -3.32 -15.60
C MET A 56 5.96 -3.22 -14.18
N PRO A 57 5.51 -2.22 -13.39
CA PRO A 57 5.95 -2.08 -12.01
C PRO A 57 5.56 -3.30 -11.19
N ALA A 58 6.37 -3.61 -10.18
CA ALA A 58 6.03 -4.63 -9.20
C ALA A 58 4.82 -4.16 -8.39
N VAL A 59 3.94 -5.09 -8.02
CA VAL A 59 2.78 -4.81 -7.16
C VAL A 59 2.98 -5.56 -5.85
N TYR A 60 3.06 -4.79 -4.78
CA TYR A 60 3.17 -5.26 -3.40
C TYR A 60 1.79 -5.35 -2.80
N SER A 61 1.51 -6.45 -2.12
CA SER A 61 0.29 -6.65 -1.35
C SER A 61 0.69 -6.95 0.08
N ASN A 62 0.57 -5.92 0.93
CA ASN A 62 0.94 -5.94 2.34
C ASN A 62 -0.32 -6.25 3.16
N TYR A 63 -0.30 -7.36 3.90
CA TYR A 63 -1.48 -7.88 4.60
C TYR A 63 -1.45 -7.58 6.08
N PHE A 64 -2.60 -7.19 6.61
CA PHE A 64 -2.86 -7.03 8.04
C PHE A 64 -3.94 -8.02 8.49
N ASP A 65 -4.02 -8.30 9.79
CA ASP A 65 -5.16 -9.03 10.35
C ASP A 65 -6.42 -8.16 10.48
N ASP A 66 -7.51 -8.80 10.88
CA ASP A 66 -8.79 -8.18 11.17
C ASP A 66 -8.83 -7.45 12.53
N THR A 67 -7.77 -7.53 13.34
CA THR A 67 -7.65 -6.83 14.63
C THR A 67 -7.00 -5.46 14.53
N LEU A 68 -6.43 -5.15 13.35
CA LEU A 68 -5.85 -3.86 13.01
C LEU A 68 -6.83 -2.70 13.29
N PRO A 69 -6.39 -1.60 13.96
CA PRO A 69 -7.17 -0.38 14.08
C PRO A 69 -7.23 0.35 12.73
N VAL A 70 -8.11 -0.13 11.84
CA VAL A 70 -8.15 0.30 10.44
C VAL A 70 -8.47 1.78 10.26
N GLU A 71 -9.27 2.36 11.14
CA GLU A 71 -9.59 3.79 11.12
C GLU A 71 -8.32 4.64 11.35
N ALA A 72 -7.49 4.27 12.32
CA ALA A 72 -6.22 4.97 12.59
C ALA A 72 -5.23 4.81 11.44
N LEU A 73 -5.18 3.62 10.81
CA LEU A 73 -4.37 3.42 9.61
C LEU A 73 -4.82 4.31 8.46
N ILE A 74 -6.14 4.44 8.23
CA ILE A 74 -6.68 5.32 7.18
C ILE A 74 -6.33 6.78 7.47
N GLU A 75 -6.48 7.24 8.70
CA GLU A 75 -6.13 8.61 9.11
C GLU A 75 -4.63 8.91 8.88
N MET A 76 -3.77 7.92 9.09
CA MET A 76 -2.35 8.05 8.78
C MET A 76 -2.08 8.07 7.28
N LEU A 77 -2.66 7.13 6.52
CA LEU A 77 -2.50 7.08 5.06
C LEU A 77 -3.01 8.37 4.38
N GLN A 78 -4.00 9.06 4.96
CA GLN A 78 -4.47 10.36 4.49
C GLN A 78 -3.44 11.49 4.62
N GLN A 79 -2.37 11.31 5.42
CA GLN A 79 -1.29 12.28 5.56
C GLN A 79 -0.19 12.11 4.50
N LEU A 80 -0.20 11.01 3.74
CA LEU A 80 0.67 10.86 2.58
C LEU A 80 0.33 11.90 1.52
N ASP A 81 1.33 12.63 1.03
CA ASP A 81 1.15 13.57 -0.08
C ASP A 81 1.02 12.79 -1.40
N PRO A 82 -0.13 12.84 -2.10
CA PRO A 82 -0.31 12.16 -3.38
C PRO A 82 0.69 12.59 -4.44
N ALA A 83 1.18 13.84 -4.40
CA ALA A 83 2.16 14.35 -5.35
C ALA A 83 3.55 13.75 -5.12
N GLU A 84 3.93 13.53 -3.86
CA GLU A 84 5.18 12.87 -3.49
C GLU A 84 5.16 11.39 -3.91
N VAL A 85 4.07 10.69 -3.67
CA VAL A 85 3.87 9.29 -4.09
C VAL A 85 3.98 9.15 -5.62
N GLU A 86 3.30 10.03 -6.35
CA GLU A 86 3.37 10.07 -7.82
C GLU A 86 4.79 10.41 -8.33
N GLN A 87 5.52 11.28 -7.63
CA GLN A 87 6.90 11.61 -7.97
C GLN A 87 7.84 10.43 -7.74
N ALA A 88 7.69 9.71 -6.62
CA ALA A 88 8.44 8.49 -6.33
C ALA A 88 8.24 7.45 -7.44
N PHE A 89 6.99 7.20 -7.84
CA PHE A 89 6.69 6.28 -8.94
C PHE A 89 7.41 6.65 -10.26
N LYS A 90 7.42 7.94 -10.61
CA LYS A 90 8.05 8.46 -11.83
C LYS A 90 9.58 8.38 -11.81
N ILE A 91 10.23 8.46 -10.66
CA ILE A 91 11.71 8.35 -10.60
C ILE A 91 12.17 6.98 -11.08
N HIS A 92 11.41 5.93 -10.79
CA HIS A 92 11.78 4.56 -11.13
C HIS A 92 11.25 4.12 -12.51
N ASN A 93 10.13 4.69 -12.97
CA ASN A 93 9.43 4.25 -14.18
C ASN A 93 9.39 5.30 -15.33
N GLY A 94 10.01 6.47 -15.14
CA GLY A 94 10.05 7.58 -16.10
C GLY A 94 11.20 7.56 -17.10
#